data_AF-A0A378N184-F1
#
_entry.id   AF-A0A378N184-F1
#
_cell.length_a   1.000
_cell.length_b   1.000
_cell.length_c   1.000
_cell.angle_alpha   90.00
_cell.angle_beta   90.00
_cell.angle_gamma   90.00
#
_symmetry.space_group_name_H-M   'P 1'
#
loop_
_entity.id
_entity.type
_entity.pdbx_description
1 polymer ?
#
loop_
_entity_poly.entity_id
_entity_poly.type
_entity_poly.pdbx_seq_one_letter_code
_entity_poly.pdbx_strand_id
1 'polypeptide(L)' 'MCFTGFKQARRNELIQLAIDNDLRVTQNVTGAVDFLIFDKESKTVGPAKLAKAEKLGIKIINDEEFLYMLETGVVPD' A
#
# COMPACT_ATOMS: atom_id res chain seq x y z
N MET A 1 -4.21 -1.34 5.42
CA MET A 1 -3.25 -1.12 4.31
C MET A 1 -2.12 -2.14 4.34
N CYS A 2 -1.58 -2.52 3.18
CA CYS A 2 -0.41 -3.40 3.05
C CYS A 2 0.58 -2.82 2.03
N PHE A 3 1.89 -2.94 2.29
CA PHE A 3 2.95 -2.43 1.40
C PHE A 3 3.73 -3.57 0.71
N THR A 4 4.12 -3.36 -0.55
CA THR A 4 4.89 -4.34 -1.34
C THR A 4 5.87 -3.66 -2.31
N GLY A 5 6.96 -4.34 -2.68
CA GLY A 5 7.96 -3.82 -3.63
C GLY A 5 8.98 -2.84 -3.06
N PHE A 6 8.80 -2.32 -1.84
CA PHE A 6 9.72 -1.36 -1.23
C PHE A 6 10.95 -2.01 -0.57
N LYS A 7 12.11 -1.33 -0.69
CA LYS A 7 13.29 -1.55 0.17
C LYS A 7 12.92 -1.29 1.64
N GLN A 8 13.64 -1.93 2.56
CA GLN A 8 13.31 -1.93 3.99
C GLN A 8 13.20 -0.51 4.59
N ALA A 9 14.16 0.37 4.32
CA ALA A 9 14.14 1.74 4.84
C ALA A 9 12.88 2.50 4.37
N ARG A 10 12.64 2.54 3.05
CA ARG A 10 11.46 3.21 2.47
C ARG A 10 10.15 2.59 2.95
N ARG A 11 10.09 1.27 3.10
CA ARG A 11 8.92 0.59 3.66
C ARG A 11 8.61 1.10 5.07
N ASN A 12 9.62 1.19 5.93
CA ASN A 12 9.42 1.63 7.31
C ASN A 12 8.94 3.08 7.38
N GLU A 13 9.45 3.96 6.51
CA GLU A 13 8.95 5.35 6.39
C GLU A 13 7.47 5.39 6.03
N LEU A 14 7.05 4.65 5.00
CA LEU A 14 5.65 4.64 4.56
C LEU A 14 4.71 4.02 5.60
N ILE A 15 5.18 3.01 6.33
CA ILE A 15 4.44 2.43 7.45
C ILE A 15 4.28 3.44 8.57
N GLN A 16 5.32 4.21 8.90
CA GLN A 16 5.25 5.22 9.93
C GLN A 16 4.28 6.34 9.53
N LEU A 17 4.35 6.82 8.28
CA LEU A 17 3.40 7.81 7.75
C LEU A 17 1.95 7.33 7.83
N ALA A 18 1.70 6.06 7.53
CA ALA A 18 0.38 5.47 7.69
C ALA A 18 -0.11 5.51 9.15
N ILE A 19 0.76 5.10 10.08
CA ILE A 19 0.44 5.07 11.52
C ILE A 19 0.19 6.47 12.05
N ASP A 20 1.02 7.45 11.66
CA ASP A 20 0.90 8.86 12.08
C ASP A 20 -0.39 9.52 11.57
N ASN A 21 -1.03 8.94 10.54
CA ASN A 21 -2.32 9.35 10.00
C ASN A 21 -3.48 8.42 10.46
N ASP A 22 -3.31 7.71 11.57
CA ASP A 22 -4.30 6.80 12.16
C ASP A 22 -4.75 5.63 11.25
N LEU A 23 -3.93 5.27 10.24
CA LEU A 23 -4.22 4.17 9.33
C LEU A 23 -3.59 2.87 9.81
N ARG A 24 -4.37 1.79 9.74
CA ARG A 24 -3.90 0.45 10.13
C ARG A 24 -3.06 -0.21 9.04
N VAL A 25 -1.88 -0.69 9.40
CA VAL A 25 -0.97 -1.44 8.51
C VAL A 25 -0.97 -2.94 8.85
N THR A 26 -0.96 -3.79 7.83
CA THR A 26 -0.80 -5.24 7.95
C THR A 26 0.30 -5.75 7.01
N GLN A 27 0.98 -6.83 7.41
CA GLN A 27 2.01 -7.45 6.57
C GLN A 27 1.42 -8.32 5.44
N ASN A 28 0.19 -8.80 5.65
CA ASN A 28 -0.51 -9.73 4.77
C ASN A 28 -1.70 -9.06 4.08
N VAL A 29 -1.86 -9.38 2.80
CA VAL A 29 -3.08 -9.07 2.05
C VAL A 29 -4.19 -9.98 2.56
N THR A 30 -5.19 -9.42 3.23
CA THR A 30 -6.37 -10.11 3.80
C THR A 30 -7.63 -9.37 3.37
N GLY A 31 -8.81 -9.97 3.54
CA GLY A 31 -10.09 -9.32 3.18
C GLY A 31 -10.44 -8.09 4.03
N ALA A 32 -9.64 -7.76 5.05
CA ALA A 32 -9.79 -6.56 5.87
C ALA A 32 -8.81 -5.43 5.47
N VAL A 33 -8.11 -5.60 4.34
CA VAL A 33 -7.18 -4.60 3.82
C VAL A 33 -7.88 -3.82 2.71
N ASP A 34 -8.00 -2.50 2.86
CA ASP A 34 -8.62 -1.65 1.83
C ASP A 34 -7.66 -1.34 0.67
N PHE A 35 -6.38 -1.12 1.00
CA PHE A 35 -5.34 -0.73 0.04
C PHE A 35 -4.11 -1.65 0.06
N LEU A 36 -3.65 -2.05 -1.12
CA LEU A 36 -2.31 -2.56 -1.38
C LEU A 36 -1.49 -1.45 -2.05
N ILE A 37 -0.49 -0.94 -1.35
CA ILE A 37 0.41 0.09 -1.83
C ILE A 37 1.65 -0.57 -2.42
N PHE A 38 2.00 -0.24 -3.66
CA PHE A 38 3.19 -0.74 -4.34
C PHE A 38 4.16 0.38 -4.71
N ASP A 39 5.44 0.05 -4.77
CA ASP A 39 6.49 0.93 -5.27
C ASP A 39 6.42 0.95 -6.80
N LYS A 40 6.07 2.11 -7.39
CA LYS A 40 5.88 2.29 -8.84
C LYS A 40 7.11 1.89 -9.66
N GLU A 41 8.29 2.12 -9.10
CA GLU A 41 9.58 1.89 -9.76
C GLU A 41 10.14 0.49 -9.48
N SER A 42 9.45 -0.30 -8.65
CA SER A 42 9.96 -1.60 -8.22
C SER A 42 9.62 -2.73 -9.17
N LYS A 43 10.68 -3.39 -9.67
CA LYS A 43 10.57 -4.67 -10.38
C LYS A 43 10.29 -5.86 -9.45
N THR A 44 10.21 -5.62 -8.14
CA THR A 44 10.07 -6.67 -7.10
C THR A 44 8.69 -6.71 -6.47
N VAL A 45 7.71 -5.98 -7.01
CA VAL A 45 6.31 -6.10 -6.59
C VAL A 45 5.89 -7.56 -6.75
N GLY A 46 5.66 -8.22 -5.61
CA GLY A 46 5.43 -9.66 -5.60
C GLY A 46 4.13 -10.02 -6.32
N PRO A 47 4.17 -10.80 -7.42
CA PRO A 47 2.99 -11.10 -8.23
C PRO A 47 1.87 -11.79 -7.43
N ALA A 48 2.24 -12.57 -6.41
CA ALA A 48 1.29 -13.22 -5.51
C ALA A 48 0.46 -12.23 -4.67
N LYS A 49 1.04 -11.09 -4.26
CA LYS A 49 0.30 -10.07 -3.48
C LYS A 49 -0.66 -9.29 -4.38
N LEU A 50 -0.24 -8.96 -5.60
CA LEU A 50 -1.10 -8.31 -6.61
C LEU A 50 -2.30 -9.19 -6.95
N ALA A 51 -2.05 -10.44 -7.38
CA ALA A 51 -3.12 -11.37 -7.73
C ALA A 51 -4.09 -11.63 -6.57
N LYS A 52 -3.58 -11.67 -5.33
CA LYS A 52 -4.45 -11.81 -4.14
C LYS A 52 -5.27 -10.55 -3.87
N ALA A 53 -4.71 -9.36 -4.05
CA ALA A 53 -5.43 -8.11 -3.90
C ALA A 53 -6.55 -7.97 -4.93
N GLU A 54 -6.24 -8.23 -6.21
CA GLU A 54 -7.23 -8.28 -7.30
C GLU A 54 -8.38 -9.24 -6.98
N LYS A 55 -8.06 -10.47 -6.57
CA LYS A 55 -9.07 -11.47 -6.21
C LYS A 55 -9.99 -11.04 -5.06
N LEU A 56 -9.47 -10.25 -4.12
CA LEU A 56 -10.20 -9.79 -2.94
C LEU A 56 -10.87 -8.43 -3.14
N GLY A 57 -10.76 -7.82 -4.34
CA GLY A 57 -11.30 -6.48 -4.61
C GLY A 57 -10.59 -5.36 -3.84
N ILE A 58 -9.34 -5.59 -3.44
CA ILE A 58 -8.53 -4.63 -2.69
C ILE A 58 -8.00 -3.59 -3.67
N LYS A 59 -8.09 -2.32 -3.29
CA LYS A 59 -7.63 -1.22 -4.14
C LYS A 59 -6.11 -1.22 -4.22
N ILE A 60 -5.56 -1.23 -5.43
CA ILE A 60 -4.11 -1.25 -5.67
C ILE A 60 -3.71 0.14 -6.13
N ILE A 61 -2.84 0.80 -5.36
CA ILE A 61 -2.34 2.16 -5.64
C ILE A 61 -0.82 2.18 -5.50
N ASN A 62 -0.16 3.10 -6.19
CA ASN A 62 1.27 3.33 -6.04
C ASN A 62 1.58 4.25 -4.84
N ASP A 63 2.86 4.46 -4.55
CA ASP A 63 3.30 5.29 -3.43
C ASP A 63 3.02 6.80 -3.62
N GLU A 64 3.03 7.32 -4.84
CA GLU A 64 2.64 8.71 -5.13
C GLU A 64 1.16 8.93 -4.80
N GLU A 65 0.30 8.02 -5.23
CA GLU A 65 -1.14 8.04 -4.96
C GLU A 65 -1.44 7.91 -3.45
N PHE A 66 -0.69 7.05 -2.74
CA PHE A 66 -0.79 6.94 -1.30
C PHE A 66 -0.43 8.26 -0.60
N LEU A 67 0.68 8.90 -0.98
CA LEU A 67 1.10 10.17 -0.39
C LEU A 67 0.10 11.29 -0.69
N TYR A 68 -0.41 11.35 -1.92
CA TYR A 68 -1.46 12.29 -2.30
C TYR A 68 -2.73 12.10 -1.48
N MET A 69 -3.13 10.84 -1.23
CA MET A 69 -4.28 10.51 -0.38
C MET A 69 -4.06 11.00 1.06
N LEU A 70 -2.85 10.84 1.62
CA LEU A 70 -2.53 11.35 2.96
C LEU A 70 -2.58 12.87 3.03
N GLU A 71 -2.05 13.55 2.01
CA GLU A 71 -1.99 15.02 1.97
C GLU A 71 -3.36 15.67 1.77
N THR A 72 -4.20 15.08 0.93
CA THR A 72 -5.45 15.70 0.46
C THR A 72 -6.72 15.10 1.05
N GLY A 73 -6.64 13.89 1.62
CA GLY A 73 -7.80 13.09 2.01
C GLY A 73 -8.59 12.51 0.85
N VAL A 74 -8.16 12.72 -0.40
CA VAL A 74 -8.82 12.19 -1.60
C VAL A 74 -8.37 10.74 -1.82
N VAL A 75 -9.33 9.81 -1.84
CA VAL A 75 -9.06 8.42 -2.20
C VAL A 75 -8.80 8.36 -3.71
N PRO A 76 -7.64 7.84 -4.18
CA PRO A 76 -7.35 7.68 -5.61
C PRO A 76 -8.40 6.79 -6.27
N ASP A 77 -8.64 6.89 -7.58
CA ASP A 77 -9.62 6.09 -8.33
C ASP A 77 -9.11 4.73 -8.78
#